data_AF-A0A7J4T004-F1
#
_entry.id   AF-A0A7J4T004-F1
#
_cell.length_a   1.000
_cell.length_b   1.000
_cell.length_c   1.000
_cell.angle_alpha   90.00
_cell.angle_beta   90.00
_cell.angle_gamma   90.00
#
_symmetry.space_group_name_H-M   'P 1'
#
loop_
_entity.id
_entity.type
_entity.pdbx_description
1 polymer ?
#
loop_
_entity_poly.entity_id
_entity_poly.type
_entity_poly.pdbx_seq_one_letter_code
_entity_poly.pdbx_strand_id
1 'polypeptide(L)' 'LEIMEGSGFGYDPIFIPYDLDTELNPLTPGNYGEFSTHGKTFGGVGPEIKQNFSHRTKALIDLFNQLPSAS' A
#
# COMPACT_ATOMS: atom_id res chain seq x y z
N LEU A 1 -4.45 -20.69 -5.05
CA LEU A 1 -4.48 -19.22 -5.11
C LEU A 1 -5.54 -18.84 -6.12
N GLU A 2 -6.57 -18.13 -5.69
CA GLU A 2 -7.54 -17.52 -6.60
C GLU A 2 -6.84 -16.30 -7.21
N ILE A 3 -6.66 -16.28 -8.54
CA ILE A 3 -6.13 -15.09 -9.21
C ILE A 3 -7.25 -14.06 -9.17
N MET A 4 -7.09 -13.05 -8.31
CA MET A 4 -8.03 -11.93 -8.26
C MET A 4 -7.70 -11.02 -9.45
N GLU A 5 -8.27 -11.35 -10.62
CA GLU A 5 -8.20 -10.48 -11.80
C GLU A 5 -9.20 -9.33 -11.63
N GLY A 6 -8.72 -8.17 -11.16
CA GLY A 6 -9.61 -7.06 -10.89
C GLY A 6 -8.91 -5.75 -10.56
N SER A 7 -8.25 -5.15 -11.56
CA SER A 7 -7.59 -3.83 -11.51
C SER A 7 -6.17 -3.83 -10.95
N GLY A 8 -5.24 -3.25 -11.70
CA GLY A 8 -3.81 -3.20 -11.34
C GLY A 8 -2.88 -3.52 -12.51
N PHE A 9 -1.56 -3.45 -12.28
CA PHE A 9 -0.54 -3.82 -13.24
C PHE A 9 0.63 -4.55 -12.55
N GLY A 10 1.44 -5.28 -13.32
CA GLY A 10 2.60 -5.98 -12.77
C GLY A 10 2.20 -7.07 -11.76
N TYR A 11 2.75 -7.00 -10.53
CA TYR A 11 2.60 -8.03 -9.50
C TYR A 11 1.35 -7.88 -8.63
N ASP A 12 0.47 -6.92 -8.93
CA ASP A 12 -0.73 -6.66 -8.14
C ASP A 12 -1.59 -7.92 -7.86
N PRO A 13 -1.80 -8.86 -8.81
CA PRO A 13 -2.63 -10.04 -8.56
C PRO A 13 -2.07 -11.02 -7.53
N ILE A 14 -0.79 -10.91 -7.13
CA ILE A 14 -0.13 -11.84 -6.20
C ILE A 14 0.43 -11.17 -4.94
N PHE A 15 0.41 -9.84 -4.89
CA PHE A 15 0.98 -9.09 -3.76
C PHE A 15 -0.10 -8.75 -2.73
N ILE A 16 0.05 -9.27 -1.52
CA ILE A 16 -0.77 -8.92 -0.35
C ILE A 16 0.07 -7.99 0.52
N PRO A 17 -0.31 -6.70 0.69
CA PRO A 17 0.40 -5.79 1.58
C PRO A 17 0.17 -6.17 3.06
N TYR A 18 1.04 -5.68 3.94
CA TYR A 18 0.69 -5.60 5.36
C TYR A 18 -0.28 -4.46 5.59
N ASP A 19 -1.21 -4.68 6.52
CA ASP A 19 -2.17 -3.66 6.95
C ASP A 19 -1.45 -2.47 7.59
N LEU A 20 -2.09 -1.30 7.56
CA LEU A 20 -1.52 -0.06 8.10
C LEU A 20 -2.28 0.42 9.34
N ASP A 21 -1.56 1.08 10.24
CA ASP A 21 -2.15 1.84 11.34
C ASP A 21 -2.72 3.20 10.89
N THR A 22 -3.20 3.99 11.85
CA THR A 22 -3.76 5.33 11.62
C THR A 22 -2.75 6.34 11.08
N GLU A 23 -1.45 6.09 11.26
CA GLU A 23 -0.36 6.91 10.76
C GLU A 23 0.19 6.40 9.42
N LEU A 24 -0.52 5.44 8.80
CA LEU A 24 -0.14 4.71 7.60
C LEU A 24 1.11 3.85 7.76
N ASN A 25 1.61 3.56 8.96
CA ASN A 25 2.77 2.68 9.11
C ASN A 25 2.37 1.21 8.97
N PRO A 26 3.20 0.37 8.31
CA PRO A 26 2.90 -1.04 8.15
C PRO A 26 2.96 -1.78 9.49
N LEU A 27 1.94 -2.61 9.74
CA LEU A 27 1.89 -3.52 10.89
C LEU A 27 2.64 -4.82 10.60
N THR A 28 2.84 -5.62 11.64
CA THR A 28 3.38 -6.97 11.51
C THR A 28 2.37 -7.92 10.85
N PRO A 29 2.84 -8.97 10.15
CA PRO A 29 1.95 -9.96 9.54
C PRO A 29 0.94 -10.55 10.52
N GLY A 30 -0.29 -10.72 10.07
CA GLY A 30 -1.37 -11.33 10.87
C GLY A 30 -2.14 -10.37 11.77
N ASN A 31 -1.79 -9.09 11.80
CA ASN A 31 -2.55 -8.06 12.52
C ASN A 31 -3.40 -7.24 11.57
N TYR A 32 -4.66 -7.02 11.94
CA TYR A 32 -5.55 -6.10 11.24
C TYR A 32 -5.27 -4.66 11.68
N GLY A 33 -5.11 -3.77 10.69
CA GLY A 33 -4.96 -2.34 10.88
C GLY A 33 -6.21 -1.55 10.51
N GLU A 34 -6.17 -0.24 10.71
CA GLU A 34 -7.23 0.68 10.28
C GLU A 34 -7.41 0.60 8.76
N PHE A 35 -6.30 0.50 8.03
CA PHE A 35 -6.31 0.27 6.58
C PHE A 35 -5.93 -1.18 6.31
N SER A 36 -6.89 -1.97 5.83
CA SER A 36 -6.72 -3.40 5.59
C SER A 36 -7.18 -3.83 4.20
N THR A 37 -6.40 -4.69 3.54
CA THR A 37 -6.89 -5.42 2.35
C THR A 37 -7.66 -6.68 2.71
N HIS A 38 -7.74 -7.01 4.00
CA HIS A 38 -8.34 -8.24 4.51
C HIS A 38 -7.75 -9.50 3.87
N GLY A 39 -6.43 -9.48 3.63
CA GLY A 39 -5.72 -10.57 2.97
C GLY A 39 -5.93 -10.66 1.46
N LYS A 40 -6.67 -9.70 0.85
CA LYS A 40 -6.78 -9.61 -0.61
C LYS A 40 -5.49 -9.04 -1.20
N THR A 41 -5.20 -9.47 -2.42
CA THR A 41 -4.08 -8.94 -3.19
C THR A 41 -4.40 -7.53 -3.67
N PHE A 42 -3.40 -6.75 -4.07
CA PHE A 42 -3.64 -5.45 -4.70
C PHE A 42 -4.51 -5.54 -5.96
N GLY A 43 -4.47 -6.66 -6.68
CA GLY A 43 -5.33 -6.95 -7.82
C GLY A 43 -6.78 -7.28 -7.45
N GLY A 44 -7.08 -7.45 -6.16
CA GLY A 44 -8.41 -7.78 -5.64
C GLY A 44 -9.06 -6.66 -4.83
N VAL A 45 -8.44 -5.49 -4.74
CA VAL A 45 -8.97 -4.31 -4.03
C VAL A 45 -9.12 -3.13 -4.98
N GLY A 46 -10.06 -2.23 -4.67
CA GLY A 46 -10.26 -1.02 -5.46
C GLY A 46 -9.07 -0.05 -5.36
N PRO A 47 -8.91 0.85 -6.35
CA PRO A 47 -7.83 1.83 -6.39
C PRO A 47 -7.82 2.76 -5.17
N GLU A 48 -8.98 3.08 -4.59
CA GLU A 48 -9.14 3.88 -3.39
C GLU A 48 -8.52 3.22 -2.15
N ILE A 49 -8.65 1.90 -2.02
CA ILE A 49 -7.99 1.14 -0.96
C ILE A 49 -6.49 1.13 -1.22
N LYS A 50 -6.08 0.78 -2.45
CA LYS A 50 -4.68 0.69 -2.85
C LYS A 50 -3.90 2.00 -2.62
N GLN A 51 -4.55 3.14 -2.81
CA GLN A 51 -3.94 4.45 -2.63
C GLN A 51 -3.39 4.68 -1.22
N ASN A 52 -4.04 4.13 -0.19
CA ASN A 52 -3.57 4.22 1.20
C ASN A 52 -2.22 3.50 1.40
N PHE A 53 -1.96 2.45 0.61
CA PHE A 53 -0.74 1.64 0.65
C PHE A 53 0.32 2.08 -0.38
N SER A 54 0.13 3.24 -1.02
CA SER A 54 1.03 3.71 -2.07
C SER A 54 2.42 4.06 -1.53
N HIS A 55 3.34 3.10 -1.61
CA HIS A 55 4.77 3.29 -1.37
C HIS A 55 5.36 4.41 -2.23
N ARG A 56 4.83 4.60 -3.45
CA ARG A 56 5.26 5.66 -4.37
C ARG A 56 5.05 7.04 -3.76
N THR A 57 3.87 7.30 -3.20
CA THR A 57 3.56 8.60 -2.59
C THR A 57 4.47 8.84 -1.39
N LYS A 58 4.66 7.82 -0.54
CA LYS A 58 5.56 7.92 0.62
C LYS A 58 7.00 8.19 0.21
N ALA A 59 7.52 7.47 -0.78
CA ALA A 59 8.88 7.67 -1.28
C ALA A 59 9.07 9.06 -1.87
N LEU A 60 8.04 9.63 -2.53
CA LEU A 60 8.09 11.01 -3.04
C LEU A 60 8.08 12.05 -1.93
N ILE A 61 7.28 11.85 -0.88
CA ILE A 61 7.26 12.75 0.30
C ILE A 61 8.60 12.67 1.03
N ASP A 62 9.11 11.46 1.25
CA ASP A 62 10.40 11.24 1.89
C ASP A 62 11.54 11.88 1.08
N LEU A 63 11.55 11.67 -0.24
CA LEU A 63 12.49 12.33 -1.14
C LEU A 63 12.38 13.87 -1.05
N PHE A 64 11.17 14.42 -1.05
CA PHE A 64 10.94 15.86 -0.92
C PHE A 64 11.48 16.40 0.41
N ASN A 65 11.26 15.69 1.51
CA ASN A 65 11.75 16.06 2.84
C ASN A 65 13.28 15.98 2.97
N GLN A 66 13.93 15.15 2.15
CA GLN A 66 15.39 15.05 2.08
C GLN A 66 16.04 16.14 1.22
N LEU A 67 15.26 16.85 0.39
CA LEU A 67 15.81 17.95 -0.40
C LEU A 67 16.21 19.11 0.53
N PRO A 68 17.46 19.60 0.45
CA PRO A 68 17.86 20.75 1.23
C PRO A 68 16.98 21.94 0.88
N SER A 69 16.53 22.68 1.90
CA SER A 69 15.83 23.94 1.69
C SER A 69 16.73 24.82 0.82
N ALA A 70 16.25 25.22 -0.36
CA ALA A 70 16.99 26.11 -1.24
C ALA A 70 17.36 27.37 -0.44
N SER A 71 18.65 27.52 -0.15
CA SER A 71 19.23 28.68 0.52
C SER A 71 19.42 29.82 -0.46
#